data_AF-A0A316CWE9-F1
#
_entry.id   AF-A0A316CWE9-F1
#
_cell.length_a   1.000
_cell.length_b   1.000
_cell.length_c   1.000
_cell.angle_alpha   90.00
_cell.angle_beta   90.00
_cell.angle_gamma   90.00
#
_symmetry.space_group_name_H-M   'P 1'
#
loop_
_entity.id
_entity.type
_entity.pdbx_description
1 polymer ?
#
loop_
_entity_poly.entity_id
_entity_poly.type
_entity_poly.pdbx_seq_one_letter_code
_entity_poly.pdbx_strand_id
1 'polypeptide(L)'
;MSATRAFQFCGTAVALMLSVQTAYARPDTRAMSCQQTRNLIERSGAIVLSTGTYTYDRYVSPRGYFCASNEVPNLVAVPTRDTPDCTVYRCEPFEPLFNFEDR
;
A
#
# COMPACT_ATOMS: atom_id res chain seq x y z
N MET A 1 -71.79 6.35 12.13
CA MET A 1 -70.90 5.22 12.50
C MET A 1 -69.96 4.97 11.34
N SER A 2 -68.82 5.66 11.28
CA SER A 2 -67.81 5.48 10.22
C SER A 2 -66.50 5.06 10.88
N ALA A 3 -66.00 3.89 10.49
CA ALA A 3 -64.79 3.29 11.04
C ALA A 3 -63.55 4.02 10.53
N THR A 4 -62.80 4.64 11.45
CA THR A 4 -61.50 5.26 11.16
C THR A 4 -60.47 4.15 10.94
N ARG A 5 -60.04 3.95 9.69
CA ARG A 5 -58.96 3.02 9.35
C ARG A 5 -57.64 3.57 9.89
N ALA A 6 -57.03 2.85 10.82
CA ALA A 6 -55.67 3.10 11.28
C ALA A 6 -54.69 2.84 10.13
N PHE A 7 -54.09 3.91 9.58
CA PHE A 7 -52.91 3.80 8.73
C PHE A 7 -51.73 3.45 9.63
N GLN A 8 -51.43 2.15 9.71
CA GLN A 8 -50.27 1.63 10.42
C GLN A 8 -49.01 1.97 9.60
N PHE A 9 -48.34 3.07 9.97
CA PHE A 9 -47.04 3.42 9.42
C PHE A 9 -45.98 2.44 9.94
N CYS A 10 -45.54 1.54 9.07
CA CYS A 10 -44.39 0.67 9.29
C CYS A 10 -43.11 1.51 9.15
N GLY A 11 -42.74 2.21 10.22
CA GLY A 11 -41.55 3.06 10.26
C GLY A 11 -40.26 2.22 10.11
N THR A 12 -39.63 2.28 8.95
CA THR A 12 -38.30 1.70 8.71
C THR A 12 -37.24 2.48 9.49
N ALA A 13 -36.76 1.94 10.60
CA ALA A 13 -35.58 2.46 11.29
C ALA A 13 -34.34 2.24 10.39
N VAL A 14 -33.78 3.32 9.85
CA VAL A 14 -32.50 3.27 9.12
C VAL A 14 -31.38 3.20 10.15
N ALA A 15 -30.82 2.01 10.35
CA ALA A 15 -29.64 1.82 11.19
C ALA A 15 -28.39 2.34 10.43
N LEU A 16 -27.80 3.42 10.93
CA LEU A 16 -26.53 3.95 10.42
C LEU A 16 -25.39 3.01 10.88
N MET A 17 -24.84 2.23 9.96
CA MET A 17 -23.62 1.46 10.22
C MET A 17 -22.41 2.40 10.21
N LEU A 18 -21.87 2.69 11.40
CA LEU A 18 -20.60 3.39 11.55
C LEU A 18 -19.46 2.39 11.31
N SER A 19 -18.78 2.50 10.17
CA SER A 19 -17.57 1.73 9.91
C SER A 19 -16.38 2.36 10.64
N VAL A 20 -15.79 1.65 11.60
CA VAL A 20 -14.52 2.04 12.22
C VAL A 20 -13.40 1.70 11.24
N GLN A 21 -12.82 2.71 10.61
CA GLN A 21 -11.65 2.55 9.76
C GLN A 21 -10.42 2.36 10.66
N THR A 22 -9.91 1.14 10.78
CA THR A 22 -8.58 0.92 11.33
C THR A 22 -7.57 1.42 10.32
N ALA A 23 -6.63 2.26 10.74
CA ALA A 23 -5.49 2.60 9.89
C ALA A 23 -4.76 1.28 9.59
N TYR A 24 -4.69 0.88 8.32
CA TYR A 24 -3.97 -0.32 7.93
C TYR A 24 -2.53 -0.21 8.43
N ALA A 25 -2.16 -1.10 9.36
CA ALA A 25 -0.80 -1.17 9.85
C ALA A 25 0.13 -1.44 8.67
N ARG A 26 1.22 -0.66 8.56
CA ARG A 26 2.27 -0.87 7.56
C ARG A 26 3.08 -2.09 7.99
N PRO A 27 3.05 -3.22 7.26
CA PRO A 27 3.84 -4.39 7.62
C PRO A 27 5.32 -4.02 7.68
N ASP A 28 6.04 -4.54 8.67
CA ASP A 28 7.47 -4.27 8.88
C ASP A 28 8.29 -5.41 8.28
N THR A 29 9.22 -5.08 7.37
CA THR A 29 10.09 -6.06 6.72
C THR A 29 10.96 -6.81 7.74
N ARG A 30 11.31 -6.16 8.86
CA ARG A 30 12.12 -6.74 9.94
C ARG A 30 11.37 -7.82 10.73
N ALA A 31 10.05 -7.90 10.59
CA ALA A 31 9.21 -8.95 11.17
C ALA A 31 8.99 -10.15 10.22
N MET A 32 9.42 -10.04 8.96
CA MET A 32 9.23 -11.04 7.90
C MET A 32 10.58 -11.60 7.43
N SER A 33 10.58 -12.77 6.80
CA SER A 33 11.74 -13.22 6.03
C SER A 33 11.85 -12.46 4.70
N CYS A 34 13.02 -12.51 4.07
CA CYS A 34 13.23 -11.90 2.76
C CYS A 34 12.30 -12.50 1.70
N GLN A 35 12.08 -13.82 1.75
CA GLN A 35 11.12 -14.49 0.87
C GLN A 35 9.68 -14.05 1.16
N GLN A 36 9.28 -13.93 2.42
CA GLN A 36 7.93 -13.45 2.77
C GLN A 36 7.69 -12.02 2.29
N THR A 37 8.69 -11.15 2.46
CA THR A 37 8.66 -9.75 2.00
C THR A 37 8.48 -9.67 0.48
N ARG A 38 9.32 -10.37 -0.29
CA ARG A 38 9.20 -10.42 -1.76
C ARG A 38 7.85 -10.95 -2.21
N ASN A 39 7.39 -12.05 -1.63
CA ASN A 39 6.09 -12.63 -1.98
C ASN A 39 4.92 -11.70 -1.66
N LEU A 40 5.00 -10.92 -0.58
CA LEU A 40 3.99 -9.93 -0.22
C LEU A 40 3.96 -8.78 -1.25
N ILE A 41 5.13 -8.28 -1.65
CA ILE A 41 5.26 -7.25 -2.68
C ILE A 41 4.70 -7.76 -4.01
N GLU A 42 5.07 -8.97 -4.44
CA GLU A 42 4.60 -9.57 -5.69
C GLU A 42 3.08 -9.74 -5.73
N ARG A 43 2.48 -10.22 -4.62
CA ARG A 43 1.02 -10.38 -4.51
C ARG A 43 0.27 -9.05 -4.50
N SER A 44 0.86 -8.02 -3.89
CA SER A 44 0.25 -6.69 -3.78
C SER A 44 0.46 -5.85 -5.04
N GLY A 45 1.52 -6.15 -5.81
CA GLY A 45 1.94 -5.34 -6.96
C GLY A 45 2.71 -4.08 -6.55
N ALA A 46 2.15 -3.28 -5.64
CA ALA A 46 2.83 -2.18 -4.96
C ALA A 46 2.32 -2.07 -3.51
N ILE A 47 3.22 -1.88 -2.55
CA ILE A 47 2.87 -1.83 -1.12
C ILE A 47 3.84 -0.94 -0.34
N VAL A 48 3.31 -0.24 0.67
CA VAL A 48 4.14 0.52 1.63
C VAL A 48 4.54 -0.40 2.77
N LEU A 49 5.84 -0.57 2.99
CA LEU A 49 6.39 -1.39 4.08
C LEU A 49 7.28 -0.52 4.97
N SER A 50 7.25 -0.80 6.27
CA SER A 50 8.20 -0.22 7.21
C SER A 50 9.51 -1.00 7.16
N THR A 51 10.64 -0.31 7.22
CA THR A 51 12.00 -0.90 7.29
C THR A 51 12.74 -0.52 8.56
N GLY A 52 12.11 0.28 9.42
CA GLY A 52 12.65 0.81 10.65
C GLY A 52 11.55 1.41 11.51
N THR A 53 11.91 1.93 12.69
CA THR A 53 10.95 2.58 13.59
C THR A 53 10.30 3.80 12.95
N TYR A 54 11.04 4.50 12.08
CA TYR A 54 10.59 5.72 11.40
C TYR A 54 10.77 5.67 9.88
N THR A 55 11.38 4.62 9.35
CA THR A 55 11.65 4.48 7.92
C THR A 55 10.64 3.54 7.27
N TYR A 56 10.14 3.95 6.13
CA TYR A 56 9.22 3.19 5.30
C TYR A 56 9.37 3.67 3.86
N ASP A 57 9.03 2.81 2.91
CA ASP A 57 9.03 3.15 1.50
C ASP A 57 7.94 2.37 0.77
N ARG A 58 7.64 2.78 -0.47
CA ARG A 58 6.76 2.05 -1.38
C ARG A 58 7.58 1.10 -2.23
N TYR A 59 7.39 -0.20 -2.02
CA TYR A 59 8.04 -1.24 -2.79
C TYR A 59 7.10 -1.76 -3.86
N VAL A 60 7.67 -2.07 -5.02
CA VAL A 60 6.92 -2.53 -6.19
C VAL A 60 7.39 -3.91 -6.61
N SER A 61 6.49 -4.66 -7.23
CA SER A 61 6.86 -5.90 -7.91
C SER A 61 7.79 -5.57 -9.09
N PRO A 62 8.57 -6.53 -9.60
CA PRO A 62 9.51 -6.31 -10.71
C PRO A 62 8.85 -5.84 -12.03
N ARG A 63 7.51 -5.80 -12.08
CA ARG A 63 6.77 -5.37 -13.26
C ARG A 63 6.75 -3.84 -13.32
N GLY A 64 7.31 -3.24 -14.36
CA GLY A 64 7.53 -1.79 -14.45
C GLY A 64 6.27 -0.90 -14.43
N TYR A 65 5.06 -1.44 -14.61
CA TYR A 65 3.82 -0.65 -14.64
C TYR A 65 3.37 -0.10 -13.27
N PHE A 66 4.07 -0.44 -12.19
CA PHE A 66 3.80 0.10 -10.84
C PHE A 66 4.57 1.40 -10.54
N CYS A 67 5.49 1.79 -11.42
CA CYS A 67 6.19 3.07 -11.34
C CYS A 67 5.45 4.15 -12.14
N ALA A 68 5.62 5.41 -11.73
CA ALA A 68 5.12 6.54 -12.52
C ALA A 68 5.85 6.61 -13.87
N SER A 69 5.29 7.35 -14.83
CA SER A 69 5.84 7.47 -16.19
C SER A 69 7.24 8.08 -16.24
N ASN A 70 7.65 8.81 -15.20
CA ASN A 70 8.97 9.43 -15.04
C ASN A 70 9.87 8.69 -14.03
N GLU A 71 9.49 7.49 -13.61
CA GLU A 71 10.23 6.67 -12.66
C GLU A 71 10.64 5.33 -13.28
N VAL A 72 11.73 4.76 -12.78
CA VAL A 72 12.21 3.43 -13.12
C VAL A 72 12.33 2.56 -11.87
N PRO A 73 12.09 1.25 -11.95
CA PRO A 73 12.29 0.34 -10.83
C PRO A 73 13.80 0.17 -10.56
N ASN A 74 14.24 0.56 -9.36
CA ASN A 74 15.61 0.38 -8.87
C ASN A 74 15.66 -0.71 -7.78
N LEU A 75 16.73 -1.50 -7.79
CA LEU A 75 17.02 -2.52 -6.80
C LEU A 75 17.55 -1.87 -5.52
N VAL A 76 16.88 -2.15 -4.39
CA VAL A 76 17.30 -1.66 -3.07
C VAL A 76 17.37 -2.80 -2.07
N ALA A 77 18.31 -2.70 -1.13
CA ALA A 77 18.45 -3.61 -0.02
C ALA A 77 17.59 -3.12 1.16
N VAL A 78 16.80 -4.03 1.75
CA VAL A 78 16.03 -3.75 2.96
C VAL A 78 16.34 -4.79 4.04
N PRO A 79 16.37 -4.38 5.32
CA PRO A 79 16.56 -5.33 6.42
C PRO A 79 15.32 -6.20 6.60
N THR A 80 15.53 -7.51 6.71
CA THR A 80 14.50 -8.49 7.07
C THR A 80 14.95 -9.28 8.29
N ARG A 81 14.05 -10.11 8.83
CA ARG A 81 14.34 -10.91 10.05
C ARG A 81 15.54 -11.85 9.87
N ASP A 82 15.74 -12.35 8.66
CA ASP A 82 16.70 -13.39 8.30
C ASP A 82 17.95 -12.87 7.55
N THR A 83 17.90 -11.67 6.96
CA THR A 83 19.05 -11.06 6.27
C THR A 83 18.96 -9.54 6.30
N PRO A 84 20.09 -8.82 6.48
CA PRO A 84 20.10 -7.36 6.39
C PRO A 84 19.92 -6.83 4.96
N ASP A 85 20.21 -7.65 3.94
CA ASP A 85 20.31 -7.21 2.54
C ASP A 85 19.29 -7.92 1.64
N CYS A 86 18.00 -7.84 1.97
CA CYS A 86 16.97 -8.38 1.09
C CYS A 86 16.74 -7.47 -0.11
N THR A 87 17.07 -7.94 -1.31
CA THR A 87 16.86 -7.17 -2.55
C THR A 87 15.39 -7.12 -2.96
N VAL A 88 14.86 -5.90 -3.10
CA VAL A 88 13.50 -5.57 -3.56
C VAL A 88 13.55 -4.41 -4.55
N TYR A 89 12.42 -4.05 -5.17
CA TYR A 89 12.34 -2.89 -6.06
C TYR A 89 11.60 -1.73 -5.40
N ARG A 90 12.10 -0.51 -5.61
CA ARG A 90 11.34 0.73 -5.43
C ARG A 90 11.42 1.56 -6.69
N CYS A 91 10.47 2.46 -6.89
CA CYS A 91 10.53 3.38 -8.02
C CYS A 91 11.38 4.60 -7.67
N GLU A 92 12.25 5.00 -8.56
CA GLU A 92 13.07 6.20 -8.43
C GLU A 92 12.94 7.06 -9.69
N PRO A 93 13.02 8.39 -9.60
CA PRO A 93 13.04 9.26 -10.76
C PRO A 93 14.13 8.83 -11.75
N PHE A 94 13.81 8.88 -13.03
CA PHE A 94 14.82 8.72 -14.06
C PHE A 94 15.76 9.94 -14.05
N GLU A 95 17.00 9.74 -13.62
CA GLU A 95 18.05 10.77 -13.73
C GLU A 95 18.83 10.56 -15.03
N PRO A 96 18.68 11.46 -16.03
CA PRO A 96 19.44 11.35 -17.27
C PRO A 96 20.92 11.64 -17.02
N LEU A 97 21.80 10.83 -17.60
CA LEU A 97 23.26 11.00 -17.51
C LEU A 97 23.78 12.29 -18.18
N PHE A 98 22.96 12.96 -18.99
CA PHE A 98 23.26 14.23 -19.63
C PHE A 98 22.09 15.18 -19.41
N ASN A 99 22.35 16.30 -18.73
CA ASN A 99 21.39 17.38 -18.61
C ASN A 99 21.74 18.45 -19.64
N PHE A 100 20.84 18.71 -20.60
CA PHE A 100 21.10 19.68 -21.67
C PHE A 100 21.02 21.14 -21.20
N GLU A 101 20.50 21.36 -19.99
CA GLU A 101 20.38 22.67 -19.34
C GLU A 101 21.73 23.21 -18.80
N ASP A 102 22.78 22.39 -18.78
CA ASP A 102 24.13 22.78 -18.33
C ASP A 102 24.97 23.44 -19.44
N ARG A 103 24.36 23.85 -20.57
CA ARG A 103 25.00 24.54 -21.70
C ARG A 103 24.46 25.95 -21.87
#